data_AF-A0A0F9B1S8-F1
#
_entry.id   AF-A0A0F9B1S8-F1
#
_cell.length_a   1.000
_cell.length_b   1.000
_cell.length_c   1.000
_cell.angle_alpha   90.00
_cell.angle_beta   90.00
_cell.angle_gamma   90.00
#
_symmetry.space_group_name_H-M   'P 1'
#
loop_
_entity.id
_entity.type
_entity.pdbx_description
1 polymer ?
#
loop_
_entity_poly.entity_id
_entity_poly.type
_entity_poly.pdbx_seq_one_letter_code
_entity_poly.pdbx_strand_id
1 'polypeptide(L)'
;VLILLLFTFASADYRAVIARNNAVSGFVFTITTLVEDDTFTIPIYNGGTYNFNVDWGDSSNSDITTWNDGDNPHTYADAGVSTYTITITGTITGFQFNNGGDKNLIQEIQSWGPVIPLGNSMFYGTPNLTVTATDVLDLTGTGSLSSGFRNCSSLTTVPSMDSWNVSAITSIWNIFNGATNFNQDISSWNVGSATNMGGAFYGASSFNQDISGWDTGSATLMDSMFRDAASFDEDLSGWDITGVTNMTSMFLNVTLSTANYSAILIGWEGQVEQPNVTFSGGNSLYSAGAAATARAALVTNGWTITDGGQA
;
A
#
# COMPACT_ATOMS: atom_id res chain seq x y z
N VAL A 1 -44.64 51.05 9.10
CA VAL A 1 -45.05 49.65 9.35
C VAL A 1 -44.78 48.93 8.04
N LEU A 2 -43.66 48.26 7.79
CA LEU A 2 -43.01 47.22 8.59
C LEU A 2 -41.55 47.15 8.11
N ILE A 3 -40.63 47.58 8.97
CA ILE A 3 -39.19 47.31 8.90
C ILE A 3 -38.88 46.62 10.23
N LEU A 4 -37.96 45.64 10.18
CA LEU A 4 -37.30 44.96 11.31
C LEU A 4 -37.96 43.66 11.86
N LEU A 5 -37.05 42.73 12.23
CA LEU A 5 -37.17 41.45 12.98
C LEU A 5 -37.25 40.20 12.08
N LEU A 6 -36.43 39.15 12.14
CA LEU A 6 -35.30 38.64 12.94
C LEU A 6 -34.57 37.62 12.00
N PHE A 7 -33.29 37.25 12.05
CA PHE A 7 -32.47 36.73 13.14
C PHE A 7 -30.99 36.80 12.73
N THR A 8 -30.16 37.36 13.61
CA THR A 8 -28.73 37.07 13.74
C THR A 8 -28.56 35.64 14.25
N PHE A 9 -27.66 34.85 13.63
CA PHE A 9 -26.75 33.83 14.21
C PHE A 9 -26.22 32.94 13.07
N ALA A 10 -25.36 33.49 12.20
CA ALA A 10 -24.42 32.65 11.46
C ALA A 10 -23.20 32.53 12.37
N SER A 11 -23.15 31.47 13.18
CA SER A 11 -21.98 31.17 14.01
C SER A 11 -20.75 31.00 13.11
N ALA A 12 -19.56 31.05 13.71
CA ALA A 12 -18.32 30.67 13.05
C ALA A 12 -18.43 29.33 12.29
N ASP A 13 -19.40 28.47 12.65
CA ASP A 13 -19.71 27.22 11.96
C ASP A 13 -20.29 27.39 10.55
N TYR A 14 -21.00 28.46 10.19
CA TYR A 14 -21.47 28.60 8.80
C TYR A 14 -20.34 28.97 7.85
N ARG A 15 -19.37 29.77 8.32
CA ARG A 15 -18.11 30.01 7.60
C ARG A 15 -17.21 28.77 7.60
N ALA A 16 -17.22 27.95 8.67
CA ALA A 16 -16.52 26.67 8.70
C ALA A 16 -17.19 25.60 7.82
N VAL A 17 -18.52 25.61 7.68
CA VAL A 17 -19.29 24.69 6.82
C VAL A 17 -19.17 25.10 5.35
N ILE A 18 -19.13 26.39 5.04
CA ILE A 18 -18.78 26.87 3.69
C ILE A 18 -17.28 26.66 3.39
N ALA A 19 -16.37 26.79 4.35
CA ALA A 19 -14.95 26.43 4.16
C ALA A 19 -14.75 24.91 4.00
N ARG A 20 -15.55 24.08 4.68
CA ARG A 20 -15.58 22.62 4.46
C ARG A 20 -16.22 22.22 3.13
N ASN A 21 -17.11 23.04 2.56
CA ASN A 21 -17.79 22.76 1.29
C ASN A 21 -17.26 23.55 0.07
N ASN A 22 -16.31 24.48 0.25
CA ASN A 22 -15.61 25.20 -0.83
C ASN A 22 -14.10 24.91 -0.86
N ALA A 23 -13.61 23.93 -0.11
CA ALA A 23 -12.26 23.40 -0.33
C ALA A 23 -12.27 22.68 -1.68
N VAL A 24 -11.51 23.18 -2.65
CA VAL A 24 -11.22 22.45 -3.87
C VAL A 24 -10.69 21.08 -3.43
N SER A 25 -11.42 19.99 -3.69
CA SER A 25 -11.00 18.65 -3.27
C SER A 25 -9.69 18.36 -4.00
N GLY A 26 -8.58 18.45 -3.28
CA GLY A 26 -7.24 18.21 -3.78
C GLY A 26 -6.60 17.05 -3.06
N PHE A 27 -5.43 16.64 -3.53
CA PHE A 27 -4.56 15.79 -2.75
C PHE A 27 -3.88 16.65 -1.68
N VAL A 28 -4.10 16.31 -0.40
CA VAL A 28 -3.62 17.10 0.74
C VAL A 28 -2.71 16.25 1.59
N PHE A 29 -1.51 16.74 1.85
CA PHE A 29 -0.55 16.09 2.73
C PHE A 29 0.26 17.12 3.51
N THR A 30 0.88 16.69 4.59
CA THR A 30 1.78 17.52 5.39
C THR A 30 3.23 17.11 5.21
N ILE A 31 4.10 18.10 5.33
CA ILE A 31 5.55 17.92 5.45
C ILE A 31 6.04 18.59 6.72
N THR A 32 7.20 18.15 7.21
CA THR A 32 7.92 18.82 8.29
C THR A 32 9.29 19.27 7.80
N THR A 33 9.58 20.56 7.90
CA THR A 33 10.93 21.13 7.75
C THR A 33 11.62 21.15 9.11
N LEU A 34 12.95 21.17 9.13
CA LEU A 34 13.78 21.03 10.32
C LEU A 34 14.64 22.26 10.60
N VAL A 35 15.04 22.98 9.56
CA VAL A 35 15.89 24.17 9.65
C VAL A 35 15.37 25.31 8.77
N GLU A 36 15.90 26.50 9.02
CA GLU A 36 15.67 27.68 8.16
C GLU A 36 16.11 27.40 6.72
N ASP A 37 15.34 27.89 5.75
CA ASP A 37 15.55 27.72 4.31
C ASP A 37 15.56 26.26 3.83
N ASP A 38 14.95 25.35 4.59
CA ASP A 38 14.68 23.99 4.13
C ASP A 38 13.80 24.00 2.88
N THR A 39 13.97 22.96 2.07
CA THR A 39 13.27 22.86 0.78
C THR A 39 12.43 21.60 0.68
N PHE A 40 11.38 21.69 -0.13
CA PHE A 40 10.61 20.53 -0.56
C PHE A 40 10.39 20.55 -2.07
N THR A 41 10.65 19.41 -2.69
CA THR A 41 10.54 19.18 -4.12
C THR A 41 9.37 18.24 -4.37
N ILE A 42 8.45 18.62 -5.25
CA ILE A 42 7.31 17.77 -5.60
C ILE A 42 7.83 16.54 -6.36
N PRO A 43 7.57 15.31 -5.88
CA PRO A 43 8.18 14.12 -6.44
C PRO A 43 7.46 13.70 -7.73
N ILE A 44 7.86 14.27 -8.87
CA ILE A 44 7.39 13.90 -10.22
C ILE A 44 8.56 13.48 -11.12
N TYR A 45 8.28 12.81 -12.24
CA TYR A 45 9.32 12.30 -13.14
C TYR A 45 9.00 12.54 -14.62
N ASN A 46 9.97 12.40 -15.50
CA ASN A 46 9.69 12.50 -16.93
C ASN A 46 8.83 11.34 -17.44
N GLY A 47 7.58 11.60 -17.84
CA GLY A 47 6.67 10.59 -18.40
C GLY A 47 5.22 10.69 -17.91
N GLY A 48 4.95 11.53 -16.91
CA GLY A 48 3.60 11.82 -16.46
C GLY A 48 2.91 12.95 -17.23
N THR A 49 1.71 13.30 -16.75
CA THR A 49 0.88 14.41 -17.24
C THR A 49 0.77 15.44 -16.12
N TYR A 50 1.12 16.69 -16.43
CA TYR A 50 1.25 17.75 -15.45
C TYR A 50 0.41 18.95 -15.88
N ASN A 51 -0.64 19.22 -15.11
CA ASN A 51 -1.42 20.44 -15.20
C ASN A 51 -2.09 20.66 -13.84
N PHE A 52 -1.29 21.06 -12.86
CA PHE A 52 -1.76 21.18 -11.48
C PHE A 52 -1.17 22.41 -10.81
N ASN A 53 -1.88 22.90 -9.81
CA ASN A 53 -1.44 23.94 -8.91
C ASN A 53 -1.04 23.31 -7.56
N VAL A 54 0.06 23.79 -7.00
CA VAL A 54 0.52 23.48 -5.65
C VAL A 54 0.29 24.70 -4.79
N ASP A 55 -0.52 24.56 -3.74
CA ASP A 55 -0.53 25.45 -2.59
C ASP A 55 0.46 24.91 -1.56
N TRP A 56 1.51 25.67 -1.26
CA TRP A 56 2.62 25.23 -0.42
C TRP A 56 2.33 25.33 1.08
N GLY A 57 1.17 25.89 1.46
CA GLY A 57 0.78 26.04 2.86
C GLY A 57 1.43 27.23 3.59
N ASP A 58 2.16 28.08 2.86
CA ASP A 58 2.85 29.28 3.37
C ASP A 58 2.36 30.58 2.69
N SER A 59 1.15 30.54 2.10
CA SER A 59 0.56 31.61 1.28
C SER A 59 1.20 31.81 -0.10
N SER A 60 2.03 30.87 -0.55
CA SER A 60 2.55 30.82 -1.91
C SER A 60 1.95 29.66 -2.72
N ASN A 61 1.97 29.81 -4.04
CA ASN A 61 1.48 28.80 -4.97
C ASN A 61 2.39 28.70 -6.20
N SER A 62 2.44 27.52 -6.79
CA SER A 62 3.15 27.25 -8.05
C SER A 62 2.26 26.48 -9.03
N ASP A 63 2.28 26.89 -10.30
CA ASP A 63 1.69 26.12 -11.39
C ASP A 63 2.72 25.17 -11.97
N ILE A 64 2.37 23.88 -12.09
CA ILE A 64 3.22 22.83 -12.62
C ILE A 64 2.59 22.32 -13.92
N THR A 65 3.28 22.59 -15.03
CA THR A 65 2.80 22.30 -16.39
C THR A 65 3.73 21.36 -17.16
N THR A 66 4.96 21.20 -16.67
CA THR A 66 5.97 20.31 -17.22
C THR A 66 6.65 19.54 -16.09
N TRP A 67 7.27 18.40 -16.40
CA TRP A 67 7.90 17.55 -15.38
C TRP A 67 9.05 18.27 -14.66
N ASN A 68 9.81 19.10 -15.38
CA ASN A 68 10.97 19.81 -14.85
C ASN A 68 10.58 21.11 -14.11
N ASP A 69 9.31 21.51 -14.12
CA ASP A 69 8.83 22.53 -13.18
C ASP A 69 8.95 22.00 -11.74
N GLY A 70 8.79 20.68 -11.55
CA GLY A 70 8.97 19.99 -10.28
C GLY A 70 10.42 19.85 -9.82
N ASP A 71 11.42 20.08 -10.69
CA ASP A 71 12.83 20.10 -10.29
C ASP A 71 13.21 21.37 -9.51
N ASN A 72 12.30 22.35 -9.43
CA ASN A 72 12.50 23.57 -8.67
C ASN A 72 12.00 23.35 -7.23
N PRO A 73 12.91 23.24 -6.24
CA PRO A 73 12.50 23.13 -4.85
C PRO A 73 11.77 24.39 -4.40
N HIS A 74 10.72 24.22 -3.60
CA HIS A 74 10.12 25.32 -2.84
C HIS A 74 10.87 25.51 -1.51
N THR A 75 11.19 26.75 -1.16
CA THR A 75 11.95 27.09 0.05
C THR A 75 11.01 27.61 1.14
N TYR A 76 11.12 27.05 2.33
CA TYR A 76 10.39 27.48 3.51
C TYR A 76 11.28 28.31 4.44
N ALA A 77 10.89 29.56 4.69
CA ALA A 77 11.73 30.53 5.41
C ALA A 77 11.69 30.40 6.95
N ASP A 78 10.77 29.61 7.51
CA ASP A 78 10.66 29.49 8.97
C ASP A 78 11.91 28.80 9.56
N ALA A 79 12.42 29.36 10.64
CA ALA A 79 13.51 28.76 11.39
C ALA A 79 13.02 27.64 12.31
N GLY A 80 13.71 26.51 12.28
CA GLY A 80 13.45 25.36 13.16
C GLY A 80 12.39 24.40 12.60
N VAL A 81 11.77 23.62 13.49
CA VAL A 81 10.82 22.59 13.08
C VAL A 81 9.45 23.21 12.83
N SER A 82 9.01 23.21 11.57
CA SER A 82 7.70 23.69 11.13
C SER A 82 6.97 22.62 10.33
N THR A 83 5.65 22.58 10.44
CA THR A 83 4.79 21.68 9.64
C THR A 83 3.96 22.52 8.68
N TYR A 84 3.98 22.13 7.40
CA TYR A 84 3.22 22.78 6.34
C TYR A 84 2.21 21.80 5.75
N THR A 85 1.02 22.31 5.40
CA THR A 85 -0.01 21.55 4.70
C THR A 85 0.00 21.93 3.23
N ILE A 86 0.42 20.99 2.38
CA ILE A 86 0.48 21.17 0.94
C ILE A 86 -0.82 20.66 0.32
N THR A 87 -1.41 21.43 -0.58
CA THR A 87 -2.60 21.04 -1.33
C THR A 87 -2.31 21.07 -2.83
N ILE A 88 -2.54 19.94 -3.51
CA ILE A 88 -2.41 19.80 -4.95
C ILE A 88 -3.79 19.73 -5.60
N THR A 89 -4.04 20.58 -6.58
CA THR A 89 -5.30 20.61 -7.36
C THR A 89 -5.00 20.60 -8.86
N GLY A 90 -5.83 19.91 -9.66
CA GLY A 90 -5.64 19.80 -11.11
C GLY A 90 -5.45 18.36 -11.56
N THR A 91 -4.52 18.10 -12.47
CA THR A 91 -4.22 16.76 -13.00
C THR A 91 -2.75 16.45 -12.83
N ILE A 92 -2.47 15.34 -12.14
CA ILE A 92 -1.12 14.80 -11.99
C ILE A 92 -1.14 13.28 -12.24
N THR A 93 -0.34 12.83 -13.19
CA THR A 93 0.07 11.43 -13.25
C THR A 93 1.57 11.36 -13.05
N GLY A 94 2.04 10.34 -12.32
CA GLY A 94 3.46 10.16 -12.06
C GLY A 94 4.00 10.92 -10.83
N PHE A 95 3.16 11.16 -9.81
CA PHE A 95 3.65 11.48 -8.48
C PHE A 95 4.33 10.23 -7.89
N GLN A 96 5.62 10.30 -7.57
CA GLN A 96 6.41 9.14 -7.16
C GLN A 96 7.69 9.51 -6.40
N PHE A 97 7.77 9.16 -5.12
CA PHE A 97 9.02 9.29 -4.36
C PHE A 97 10.10 8.30 -4.81
N ASN A 98 9.72 7.05 -5.12
CA ASN A 98 10.62 6.00 -5.60
C ASN A 98 11.93 5.86 -4.78
N ASN A 99 11.84 5.98 -3.46
CA ASN A 99 12.98 5.96 -2.52
C ASN A 99 14.02 7.07 -2.76
N GLY A 100 13.65 8.16 -3.44
CA GLY A 100 14.46 9.34 -3.68
C GLY A 100 13.84 10.62 -3.12
N GLY A 101 14.45 11.76 -3.44
CA GLY A 101 13.96 13.10 -3.08
C GLY A 101 13.71 13.29 -1.58
N ASP A 102 12.72 14.13 -1.29
CA ASP A 102 12.39 14.60 0.05
C ASP A 102 11.45 13.65 0.82
N LYS A 103 11.54 12.34 0.54
CA LYS A 103 10.69 11.27 1.10
C LYS A 103 10.63 11.21 2.63
N ASN A 104 11.62 11.77 3.31
CA ASN A 104 11.65 11.82 4.77
C ASN A 104 10.84 13.00 5.35
N LEU A 105 10.52 14.01 4.53
CA LEU A 105 9.82 15.21 4.98
C LEU A 105 8.30 15.00 5.03
N ILE A 106 7.71 14.18 4.14
CA ILE A 106 6.27 13.86 4.18
C ILE A 106 5.89 13.11 5.46
N GLN A 107 4.84 13.59 6.13
CA GLN A 107 4.38 13.06 7.42
C GLN A 107 2.99 12.43 7.34
N GLU A 108 2.03 13.09 6.70
CA GLU A 108 0.62 12.68 6.79
C GLU A 108 -0.12 12.97 5.49
N ILE A 109 -0.87 12.00 4.96
CA ILE A 109 -1.86 12.24 3.91
C ILE A 109 -3.23 12.48 4.57
N GLN A 110 -3.82 13.64 4.29
CA GLN A 110 -5.07 14.10 4.90
C GLN A 110 -6.27 14.03 3.93
N SER A 111 -6.02 13.97 2.62
CA SER A 111 -7.05 13.80 1.58
C SER A 111 -6.40 13.21 0.33
N TRP A 112 -7.00 12.17 -0.25
CA TRP A 112 -6.56 11.63 -1.55
C TRP A 112 -6.92 12.55 -2.70
N GLY A 113 -8.11 13.16 -2.62
CA GLY A 113 -8.67 14.01 -3.66
C GLY A 113 -9.00 13.24 -4.95
N PRO A 114 -9.64 13.90 -5.93
CA PRO A 114 -9.99 13.31 -7.22
C PRO A 114 -8.80 13.22 -8.19
N VAL A 115 -7.61 13.63 -7.75
CA VAL A 115 -6.52 14.06 -8.65
C VAL A 115 -5.46 12.97 -8.84
N ILE A 116 -5.40 11.94 -7.98
CA ILE A 116 -4.25 11.03 -7.96
C ILE A 116 -4.65 9.55 -8.01
N PRO A 117 -4.52 8.90 -9.19
CA PRO A 117 -4.40 7.45 -9.21
C PRO A 117 -3.08 7.05 -8.53
N LEU A 118 -3.11 6.26 -7.45
CA LEU A 118 -1.89 5.64 -6.96
C LEU A 118 -1.24 4.88 -8.11
N GLY A 119 0.07 5.07 -8.26
CA GLY A 119 0.88 4.37 -9.24
C GLY A 119 2.03 3.61 -8.59
N ASN A 120 2.89 3.05 -9.43
CA ASN A 120 4.07 2.34 -8.98
C ASN A 120 4.98 3.22 -8.12
N SER A 121 5.46 2.68 -7.01
CA SER A 121 6.41 3.29 -6.06
C SER A 121 6.03 4.68 -5.54
N MET A 122 4.73 5.01 -5.53
CA MET A 122 4.27 6.36 -5.20
C MET A 122 4.83 6.88 -3.87
N PHE A 123 4.72 6.09 -2.81
CA PHE A 123 5.26 6.39 -1.48
C PHE A 123 6.42 5.46 -1.10
N TYR A 124 7.10 4.86 -2.09
CA TYR A 124 8.24 4.01 -1.79
C TYR A 124 9.30 4.81 -1.02
N GLY A 125 9.63 4.35 0.19
CA GLY A 125 10.71 4.86 1.00
C GLY A 125 10.34 6.09 1.82
N THR A 126 9.05 6.33 2.10
CA THR A 126 8.60 7.40 3.01
C THR A 126 8.43 6.84 4.43
N PRO A 127 9.49 6.78 5.27
CA PRO A 127 9.44 6.05 6.54
C PRO A 127 8.55 6.71 7.59
N ASN A 128 8.29 8.02 7.46
CA ASN A 128 7.52 8.83 8.42
C ASN A 128 6.03 8.94 8.05
N LEU A 129 5.62 8.38 6.90
CA LEU A 129 4.28 8.56 6.37
C LEU A 129 3.22 7.87 7.24
N THR A 130 2.18 8.63 7.56
CA THR A 130 0.91 8.20 8.15
C THR A 130 -0.26 8.65 7.25
N VAL A 131 -1.45 8.11 7.44
CA VAL A 131 -2.63 8.50 6.66
C VAL A 131 -3.84 8.70 7.56
N THR A 132 -4.47 9.87 7.44
CA THR A 132 -5.75 10.20 8.10
C THR A 132 -6.85 10.57 7.11
N ALA A 133 -6.53 10.57 5.80
CA ALA A 133 -7.48 10.70 4.71
C ALA A 133 -8.62 9.69 4.84
N THR A 134 -9.86 10.19 4.78
CA THR A 134 -11.09 9.39 4.92
C THR A 134 -11.87 9.26 3.63
N ASP A 135 -11.54 10.07 2.62
CA ASP A 135 -12.06 9.94 1.27
C ASP A 135 -11.54 8.66 0.61
N VAL A 136 -12.29 8.15 -0.37
CA VAL A 136 -11.89 6.95 -1.10
C VAL A 136 -10.93 7.34 -2.20
N LEU A 137 -9.77 6.70 -2.21
CA LEU A 137 -8.81 6.82 -3.29
C LEU A 137 -9.38 6.29 -4.61
N ASP A 138 -9.28 7.10 -5.66
CA ASP A 138 -9.64 6.67 -7.03
C ASP A 138 -8.47 5.93 -7.70
N LEU A 139 -8.66 4.65 -8.01
CA LEU A 139 -7.71 3.80 -8.72
C LEU A 139 -8.08 3.59 -10.20
N THR A 140 -9.02 4.36 -10.72
CA THR A 140 -9.47 4.25 -12.12
C THR A 140 -8.30 4.48 -13.07
N GLY A 141 -8.01 3.50 -13.91
CA GLY A 141 -6.90 3.55 -14.86
C GLY A 141 -5.54 3.14 -14.28
N THR A 142 -5.44 2.84 -12.99
CA THR A 142 -4.25 2.22 -12.40
C THR A 142 -4.21 0.73 -12.75
N GLY A 143 -3.11 0.27 -13.35
CA GLY A 143 -2.89 -1.15 -13.65
C GLY A 143 -2.04 -1.89 -12.62
N SER A 144 -1.31 -1.17 -11.75
CA SER A 144 -0.34 -1.73 -10.82
C SER A 144 -0.14 -0.81 -9.61
N LEU A 145 -0.04 -1.41 -8.43
CA LEU A 145 0.31 -0.75 -7.15
C LEU A 145 1.71 -1.16 -6.67
N SER A 146 2.55 -1.63 -7.59
CA SER A 146 3.87 -2.18 -7.27
C SER A 146 4.70 -1.21 -6.45
N SER A 147 5.20 -1.66 -5.30
CA SER A 147 5.98 -0.87 -4.34
C SER A 147 5.29 0.39 -3.79
N GLY A 148 3.96 0.52 -3.90
CA GLY A 148 3.21 1.72 -3.54
C GLY A 148 3.52 2.26 -2.14
N PHE A 149 3.60 1.38 -1.13
CA PHE A 149 3.91 1.68 0.27
C PHE A 149 5.16 0.95 0.77
N ARG A 150 6.07 0.60 -0.14
CA ARG A 150 7.32 -0.06 0.22
C ARG A 150 8.14 0.81 1.18
N ASN A 151 8.70 0.22 2.24
CA ASN A 151 9.46 0.87 3.29
C ASN A 151 8.73 2.04 3.98
N CYS A 152 7.40 2.03 4.01
CA CYS A 152 6.60 2.95 4.83
C CYS A 152 6.51 2.45 6.27
N SER A 153 7.62 2.53 7.02
CA SER A 153 7.72 1.92 8.36
C SER A 153 6.75 2.50 9.40
N SER A 154 6.32 3.76 9.27
CA SER A 154 5.34 4.38 10.19
C SER A 154 3.88 4.12 9.81
N LEU A 155 3.63 3.50 8.65
CA LEU A 155 2.28 3.21 8.18
C LEU A 155 1.67 2.09 9.02
N THR A 156 0.57 2.39 9.69
CA THR A 156 -0.19 1.44 10.53
C THR A 156 -1.58 1.18 9.97
N THR A 157 -2.28 2.28 9.64
CA THR A 157 -3.62 2.30 9.08
C THR A 157 -3.73 3.38 8.01
N VAL A 158 -4.64 3.14 7.08
CA VAL A 158 -5.06 3.94 5.93
C VAL A 158 -6.59 3.90 5.94
N PRO A 159 -7.27 4.91 6.47
CA PRO A 159 -8.73 4.87 6.55
C PRO A 159 -9.36 4.63 5.18
N SER A 160 -10.47 3.89 5.15
CA SER A 160 -11.22 3.53 3.94
C SER A 160 -10.46 2.66 2.93
N MET A 161 -9.29 2.08 3.27
CA MET A 161 -8.52 1.19 2.38
C MET A 161 -9.28 -0.10 2.02
N ASP A 162 -10.18 -0.54 2.88
CA ASP A 162 -11.13 -1.63 2.65
C ASP A 162 -12.12 -1.33 1.52
N SER A 163 -12.31 -0.05 1.18
CA SER A 163 -13.20 0.43 0.11
C SER A 163 -12.46 0.73 -1.20
N TRP A 164 -11.15 0.50 -1.28
CA TRP A 164 -10.37 0.71 -2.50
C TRP A 164 -10.75 -0.30 -3.58
N ASN A 165 -11.06 0.20 -4.78
CA ASN A 165 -11.33 -0.68 -5.92
C ASN A 165 -10.02 -1.16 -6.56
N VAL A 166 -9.51 -2.30 -6.09
CA VAL A 166 -8.29 -2.94 -6.62
C VAL A 166 -8.56 -4.00 -7.70
N SER A 167 -9.81 -4.13 -8.18
CA SER A 167 -10.20 -5.21 -9.11
C SER A 167 -9.52 -5.17 -10.48
N ALA A 168 -9.00 -4.01 -10.90
CA ALA A 168 -8.25 -3.85 -12.14
C ALA A 168 -6.73 -3.99 -11.96
N ILE A 169 -6.24 -4.13 -10.71
CA ILE A 169 -4.82 -4.16 -10.40
C ILE A 169 -4.23 -5.52 -10.77
N THR A 170 -3.25 -5.52 -11.66
CA THR A 170 -2.58 -6.74 -12.13
C THR A 170 -1.29 -7.07 -11.36
N SER A 171 -0.77 -6.11 -10.59
CA SER A 171 0.43 -6.29 -9.78
C SER A 171 0.33 -5.52 -8.46
N ILE A 172 0.50 -6.23 -7.35
CA ILE A 172 0.71 -5.70 -6.00
C ILE A 172 2.13 -6.01 -5.51
N TRP A 173 3.05 -6.26 -6.44
CA TRP A 173 4.44 -6.62 -6.13
C TRP A 173 5.09 -5.64 -5.15
N ASN A 174 5.60 -6.13 -4.04
CA ASN A 174 6.23 -5.33 -2.99
C ASN A 174 5.39 -4.18 -2.41
N ILE A 175 4.05 -4.18 -2.56
CA ILE A 175 3.21 -3.03 -2.15
C ILE A 175 3.46 -2.58 -0.69
N PHE A 176 3.61 -3.52 0.25
CA PHE A 176 3.91 -3.25 1.67
C PHE A 176 5.27 -3.82 2.10
N ASN A 177 6.19 -4.06 1.14
CA ASN A 177 7.53 -4.57 1.46
C ASN A 177 8.23 -3.63 2.46
N GLY A 178 8.59 -4.11 3.64
CA GLY A 178 9.24 -3.31 4.69
C GLY A 178 8.34 -2.28 5.39
N ALA A 179 7.02 -2.32 5.19
CA ALA A 179 6.06 -1.55 5.99
C ALA A 179 5.86 -2.26 7.35
N THR A 180 6.87 -2.17 8.21
CA THR A 180 7.05 -3.04 9.39
C THR A 180 5.88 -3.00 10.38
N ASN A 181 5.17 -1.87 10.48
CA ASN A 181 4.05 -1.67 11.40
C ASN A 181 2.66 -1.84 10.75
N PHE A 182 2.60 -2.14 9.45
CA PHE A 182 1.34 -2.26 8.74
C PHE A 182 0.63 -3.57 9.12
N ASN A 183 -0.62 -3.47 9.57
CA ASN A 183 -1.46 -4.62 9.92
C ASN A 183 -2.96 -4.30 9.75
N GLN A 184 -3.30 -3.46 8.78
CA GLN A 184 -4.70 -3.12 8.53
C GLN A 184 -5.40 -4.22 7.73
N ASP A 185 -6.65 -4.50 8.10
CA ASP A 185 -7.54 -5.39 7.37
C ASP A 185 -7.71 -4.96 5.90
N ILE A 186 -7.37 -5.87 4.99
CA ILE A 186 -7.47 -5.77 3.54
C ILE A 186 -8.16 -7.03 2.95
N SER A 187 -8.90 -7.76 3.78
CA SER A 187 -9.63 -8.98 3.39
C SER A 187 -10.64 -8.71 2.28
N SER A 188 -11.17 -7.49 2.18
CA SER A 188 -12.14 -7.05 1.17
C SER A 188 -11.56 -6.80 -0.21
N TRP A 189 -10.23 -6.78 -0.36
CA TRP A 189 -9.58 -6.51 -1.63
C TRP A 189 -9.90 -7.58 -2.67
N ASN A 190 -10.48 -7.16 -3.79
CA ASN A 190 -10.65 -8.03 -4.95
C ASN A 190 -9.34 -8.11 -5.76
N VAL A 191 -8.51 -9.10 -5.45
CA VAL A 191 -7.22 -9.34 -6.12
C VAL A 191 -7.33 -10.33 -7.30
N GLY A 192 -8.53 -10.66 -7.78
CA GLY A 192 -8.72 -11.69 -8.82
C GLY A 192 -8.06 -11.40 -10.17
N SER A 193 -7.65 -10.15 -10.43
CA SER A 193 -6.87 -9.77 -11.62
C SER A 193 -5.35 -9.77 -11.38
N ALA A 194 -4.90 -9.91 -10.13
CA ALA A 194 -3.50 -9.81 -9.78
C ALA A 194 -2.72 -11.04 -10.24
N THR A 195 -1.78 -10.83 -11.16
CA THR A 195 -0.90 -11.88 -11.68
C THR A 195 0.44 -11.94 -10.94
N ASN A 196 0.85 -10.82 -10.34
CA ASN A 196 2.09 -10.69 -9.58
C ASN A 196 1.82 -10.15 -8.16
N MET A 197 2.03 -11.02 -7.18
CA MET A 197 1.88 -10.76 -5.75
C MET A 197 3.21 -10.91 -5.00
N GLY A 198 4.32 -11.08 -5.72
CA GLY A 198 5.64 -11.32 -5.15
C GLY A 198 6.05 -10.21 -4.17
N GLY A 199 6.56 -10.61 -3.02
CA GLY A 199 7.04 -9.70 -1.97
C GLY A 199 6.00 -8.74 -1.38
N ALA A 200 4.69 -8.92 -1.64
CA ALA A 200 3.66 -7.96 -1.21
C ALA A 200 3.75 -7.56 0.28
N PHE A 201 4.09 -8.52 1.15
CA PHE A 201 4.27 -8.35 2.60
C PHE A 201 5.68 -8.72 3.08
N TYR A 202 6.67 -8.75 2.18
CA TYR A 202 8.05 -9.05 2.57
C TYR A 202 8.47 -8.05 3.67
N GLY A 203 8.90 -8.54 4.83
CA GLY A 203 9.38 -7.71 5.93
C GLY A 203 8.31 -6.82 6.57
N ALA A 204 7.02 -7.01 6.24
CA ALA A 204 5.90 -6.40 6.95
C ALA A 204 5.70 -7.15 8.28
N SER A 205 6.62 -6.93 9.23
CA SER A 205 6.77 -7.76 10.43
C SER A 205 5.52 -7.88 11.30
N SER A 206 4.65 -6.86 11.30
CA SER A 206 3.41 -6.85 12.08
C SER A 206 2.19 -7.39 11.32
N PHE A 207 2.29 -7.68 10.03
CA PHE A 207 1.15 -8.09 9.22
C PHE A 207 0.68 -9.51 9.61
N ASN A 208 -0.58 -9.62 10.02
CA ASN A 208 -1.29 -10.86 10.34
C ASN A 208 -2.80 -10.66 10.19
N GLN A 209 -3.25 -10.30 8.99
CA GLN A 209 -4.66 -10.18 8.66
C GLN A 209 -5.13 -11.39 7.86
N ASP A 210 -6.36 -11.83 8.12
CA ASP A 210 -7.00 -12.91 7.38
C ASP A 210 -7.25 -12.48 5.93
N ILE A 211 -6.47 -13.05 5.03
CA ILE A 211 -6.57 -12.89 3.57
C ILE A 211 -6.90 -14.23 2.90
N SER A 212 -7.45 -15.18 3.65
CA SER A 212 -7.85 -16.49 3.13
C SER A 212 -8.94 -16.40 2.05
N GLY A 213 -9.73 -15.32 2.06
CA GLY A 213 -10.81 -15.06 1.11
C GLY A 213 -10.40 -14.41 -0.21
N TRP A 214 -9.10 -14.12 -0.41
CA TRP A 214 -8.62 -13.57 -1.68
C TRP A 214 -8.72 -14.58 -2.83
N ASP A 215 -9.24 -14.14 -3.98
CA ASP A 215 -9.22 -14.91 -5.22
C ASP A 215 -7.84 -14.81 -5.87
N THR A 216 -7.05 -15.88 -5.79
CA THR A 216 -5.69 -15.95 -6.30
C THR A 216 -5.57 -16.72 -7.63
N GLY A 217 -6.67 -17.09 -8.29
CA GLY A 217 -6.63 -17.96 -9.47
C GLY A 217 -5.86 -17.38 -10.67
N SER A 218 -5.70 -16.06 -10.73
CA SER A 218 -4.89 -15.38 -11.76
C SER A 218 -3.40 -15.25 -11.39
N ALA A 219 -3.02 -15.54 -10.15
CA ALA A 219 -1.68 -15.29 -9.66
C ALA A 219 -0.68 -16.30 -10.25
N THR A 220 0.44 -15.77 -10.76
CA THR A 220 1.53 -16.58 -11.34
C THR A 220 2.83 -16.46 -10.55
N LEU A 221 3.01 -15.34 -9.86
CA LEU A 221 4.20 -15.01 -9.06
C LEU A 221 3.80 -14.65 -7.62
N MET A 222 4.27 -15.45 -6.66
CA MET A 222 4.06 -15.26 -5.22
C MET A 222 5.39 -15.39 -4.44
N ASP A 223 6.52 -15.24 -5.12
CA ASP A 223 7.85 -15.36 -4.51
C ASP A 223 8.04 -14.34 -3.39
N SER A 224 8.64 -14.78 -2.29
CA SER A 224 8.92 -13.99 -1.09
C SER A 224 7.73 -13.20 -0.51
N MET A 225 6.48 -13.57 -0.83
CA MET A 225 5.29 -12.78 -0.48
C MET A 225 5.20 -12.43 1.01
N PHE A 226 5.55 -13.37 1.89
CA PHE A 226 5.55 -13.21 3.35
C PHE A 226 6.94 -13.34 3.95
N ARG A 227 8.01 -13.30 3.15
CA ARG A 227 9.36 -13.45 3.67
C ARG A 227 9.63 -12.42 4.77
N ASP A 228 10.16 -12.84 5.91
CA ASP A 228 10.42 -11.97 7.07
C ASP A 228 9.15 -11.29 7.68
N ALA A 229 7.93 -11.71 7.33
CA ALA A 229 6.67 -11.25 7.95
C ALA A 229 6.43 -11.99 9.28
N ALA A 230 7.18 -11.60 10.31
CA ALA A 230 7.34 -12.38 11.54
C ALA A 230 6.04 -12.73 12.29
N SER A 231 5.00 -11.90 12.19
CA SER A 231 3.71 -12.13 12.88
C SER A 231 2.72 -12.97 12.09
N PHE A 232 3.00 -13.27 10.81
CA PHE A 232 2.05 -13.91 9.91
C PHE A 232 1.83 -15.39 10.27
N ASP A 233 0.58 -15.76 10.56
CA ASP A 233 0.11 -17.10 10.94
C ASP A 233 -1.38 -17.27 10.55
N GLU A 234 -1.68 -17.21 9.25
CA GLU A 234 -3.05 -17.37 8.72
C GLU A 234 -3.19 -18.63 7.85
N ASP A 235 -4.41 -19.18 7.79
CA ASP A 235 -4.74 -20.35 6.95
C ASP A 235 -4.99 -19.91 5.50
N LEU A 236 -4.10 -20.31 4.59
CA LEU A 236 -4.20 -20.03 3.15
C LEU A 236 -4.61 -21.27 2.32
N SER A 237 -5.16 -22.30 2.97
CA SER A 237 -5.55 -23.56 2.31
C SER A 237 -6.60 -23.40 1.21
N GLY A 238 -7.39 -22.31 1.28
CA GLY A 238 -8.42 -21.97 0.29
C GLY A 238 -7.91 -21.26 -0.97
N TRP A 239 -6.64 -20.83 -1.01
CA TRP A 239 -6.09 -20.15 -2.19
C TRP A 239 -5.98 -21.08 -3.39
N ASP A 240 -6.35 -20.56 -4.57
CA ASP A 240 -6.10 -21.21 -5.86
C ASP A 240 -4.65 -20.93 -6.29
N ILE A 241 -3.85 -21.99 -6.39
CA ILE A 241 -2.44 -21.97 -6.76
C ILE A 241 -2.18 -22.67 -8.10
N THR A 242 -3.23 -23.04 -8.84
CA THR A 242 -3.11 -23.81 -10.09
C THR A 242 -2.31 -23.08 -11.18
N GLY A 243 -2.35 -21.74 -11.17
CA GLY A 243 -1.59 -20.87 -12.08
C GLY A 243 -0.19 -20.47 -11.58
N VAL A 244 0.16 -20.80 -10.33
CA VAL A 244 1.39 -20.30 -9.71
C VAL A 244 2.61 -21.05 -10.22
N THR A 245 3.61 -20.28 -10.67
CA THR A 245 4.87 -20.82 -11.21
C THR A 245 6.07 -20.56 -10.30
N ASN A 246 5.96 -19.62 -9.35
CA ASN A 246 7.04 -19.26 -8.45
C ASN A 246 6.55 -18.91 -7.03
N MET A 247 6.97 -19.70 -6.04
CA MET A 247 6.76 -19.47 -4.60
C MET A 247 8.09 -19.52 -3.82
N THR A 248 9.18 -19.20 -4.50
CA THR A 248 10.52 -19.23 -3.89
C THR A 248 10.55 -18.30 -2.69
N SER A 249 11.04 -18.80 -1.55
CA SER A 249 11.18 -18.04 -0.30
C SER A 249 9.88 -17.45 0.26
N MET A 250 8.68 -17.92 -0.15
CA MET A 250 7.38 -17.36 0.26
C MET A 250 7.26 -17.13 1.77
N PHE A 251 7.59 -18.13 2.59
CA PHE A 251 7.59 -18.05 4.06
C PHE A 251 9.00 -18.11 4.68
N LEU A 252 10.05 -17.71 3.95
CA LEU A 252 11.39 -17.71 4.53
C LEU A 252 11.43 -16.82 5.79
N ASN A 253 11.98 -17.35 6.89
CA ASN A 253 11.99 -16.73 8.23
C ASN A 253 10.61 -16.47 8.86
N VAL A 254 9.56 -17.14 8.37
CA VAL A 254 8.24 -17.19 9.00
C VAL A 254 8.02 -18.59 9.60
N THR A 255 7.26 -18.63 10.70
CA THR A 255 6.83 -19.88 11.35
C THR A 255 5.31 -19.84 11.47
N LEU A 256 4.63 -20.49 10.54
CA LEU A 256 3.19 -20.75 10.68
C LEU A 256 2.96 -21.77 11.79
N SER A 257 1.82 -21.67 12.45
CA SER A 257 1.34 -22.70 13.35
C SER A 257 1.20 -24.03 12.61
N THR A 258 1.36 -25.13 13.36
CA THR A 258 1.19 -26.47 12.78
C THR A 258 -0.20 -26.70 12.20
N ALA A 259 -1.22 -26.03 12.75
CA ALA A 259 -2.58 -26.11 12.24
C ALA A 259 -2.69 -25.47 10.84
N ASN A 260 -2.26 -24.21 10.71
CA ASN A 260 -2.34 -23.47 9.45
C ASN A 260 -1.45 -24.08 8.37
N TYR A 261 -0.20 -24.46 8.70
CA TYR A 261 0.67 -25.09 7.72
C TYR A 261 0.17 -26.47 7.28
N SER A 262 -0.42 -27.25 8.18
CA SER A 262 -1.06 -28.53 7.82
C SER A 262 -2.25 -28.32 6.89
N ALA A 263 -3.09 -27.32 7.16
CA ALA A 263 -4.24 -26.99 6.33
C ALA A 263 -3.79 -26.58 4.91
N ILE A 264 -2.77 -25.72 4.80
CA ILE A 264 -2.19 -25.29 3.52
C ILE A 264 -1.74 -26.48 2.68
N LEU A 265 -0.94 -27.39 3.27
CA LEU A 265 -0.46 -28.57 2.56
C LEU A 265 -1.61 -29.45 2.05
N ILE A 266 -2.65 -29.65 2.87
CA ILE A 266 -3.83 -30.46 2.52
C ILE A 266 -4.66 -29.78 1.42
N GLY A 267 -4.92 -28.48 1.53
CA GLY A 267 -5.72 -27.74 0.56
C GLY A 267 -5.05 -27.65 -0.82
N TRP A 268 -3.73 -27.55 -0.84
CA TRP A 268 -2.95 -27.40 -2.08
C TRP A 268 -2.65 -28.72 -2.78
N GLU A 269 -2.61 -29.85 -2.06
CA GLU A 269 -2.39 -31.17 -2.67
C GLU A 269 -3.49 -31.59 -3.66
N GLY A 270 -4.69 -31.00 -3.55
CA GLY A 270 -5.77 -31.20 -4.52
C GLY A 270 -5.64 -30.42 -5.83
N GLN A 271 -4.71 -29.47 -5.93
CA GLN A 271 -4.59 -28.51 -7.05
C GLN A 271 -3.44 -28.83 -8.02
N VAL A 272 -2.87 -30.05 -7.95
CA VAL A 272 -1.48 -30.30 -8.33
C VAL A 272 -1.31 -30.72 -9.80
N GLU A 273 -1.13 -29.74 -10.68
CA GLU A 273 -0.71 -30.00 -12.08
C GLU A 273 0.62 -29.33 -12.48
N GLN A 274 1.25 -28.54 -11.61
CA GLN A 274 2.47 -27.78 -11.95
C GLN A 274 3.77 -28.47 -11.48
N PRO A 275 4.60 -29.02 -12.40
CA PRO A 275 5.91 -29.54 -12.06
C PRO A 275 6.93 -28.42 -11.81
N ASN A 276 7.94 -28.68 -10.96
CA ASN A 276 9.10 -27.81 -10.69
C ASN A 276 8.83 -26.53 -9.87
N VAL A 277 7.76 -26.50 -9.08
CA VAL A 277 7.51 -25.40 -8.14
C VAL A 277 8.52 -25.48 -6.97
N THR A 278 9.21 -24.37 -6.69
CA THR A 278 9.98 -24.22 -5.45
C THR A 278 9.13 -23.47 -4.43
N PHE A 279 8.89 -24.10 -3.28
CA PHE A 279 8.09 -23.56 -2.19
C PHE A 279 8.88 -23.57 -0.89
N SER A 280 8.85 -22.46 -0.16
CA SER A 280 9.43 -22.36 1.18
C SER A 280 8.31 -22.19 2.19
N GLY A 281 8.06 -23.22 3.00
CA GLY A 281 7.18 -23.20 4.17
C GLY A 281 7.86 -22.62 5.42
N GLY A 282 9.06 -22.04 5.28
CA GLY A 282 9.78 -21.42 6.38
C GLY A 282 10.29 -22.41 7.42
N ASN A 283 10.11 -22.08 8.70
CA ASN A 283 10.41 -22.97 9.83
C ASN A 283 9.17 -23.76 10.30
N SER A 284 8.08 -23.71 9.53
CA SER A 284 6.78 -24.26 9.93
C SER A 284 6.81 -25.79 9.99
N LEU A 285 6.19 -26.34 11.03
CA LEU A 285 6.04 -27.79 11.22
C LEU A 285 4.66 -28.24 10.75
N TYR A 286 4.55 -29.43 10.17
CA TYR A 286 3.26 -30.03 9.79
C TYR A 286 2.92 -31.26 10.65
N SER A 287 1.63 -31.55 10.78
CA SER A 287 1.14 -32.70 11.54
C SER A 287 1.37 -34.04 10.80
N ALA A 288 1.50 -35.12 11.56
CA ALA A 288 1.47 -36.47 11.00
C ALA A 288 0.10 -36.79 10.37
N GLY A 289 0.03 -37.82 9.51
CA GLY A 289 -1.21 -38.24 8.86
C GLY A 289 -1.47 -37.45 7.57
N ALA A 290 -2.65 -36.81 7.46
CA ALA A 290 -3.10 -36.20 6.21
C ALA A 290 -2.12 -35.14 5.66
N ALA A 291 -1.57 -34.26 6.51
CA ALA A 291 -0.62 -33.24 6.06
C ALA A 291 0.71 -33.84 5.60
N ALA A 292 1.22 -34.87 6.28
CA ALA A 292 2.41 -35.60 5.85
C ALA A 292 2.20 -36.31 4.51
N THR A 293 1.03 -36.92 4.29
CA THR A 293 0.64 -37.51 3.00
C THR A 293 0.56 -36.44 1.91
N ALA A 294 -0.08 -35.31 2.21
CA ALA A 294 -0.27 -34.23 1.25
C ALA A 294 1.08 -33.62 0.80
N ARG A 295 1.97 -33.33 1.75
CA ARG A 295 3.34 -32.87 1.47
C ARG A 295 4.12 -33.87 0.60
N ALA A 296 4.02 -35.17 0.89
CA ALA A 296 4.71 -36.20 0.12
C ALA A 296 4.19 -36.28 -1.34
N ALA A 297 2.89 -36.08 -1.55
CA ALA A 297 2.29 -36.03 -2.88
C ALA A 297 2.75 -34.79 -3.67
N LEU A 298 2.80 -33.60 -3.04
CA LEU A 298 3.36 -32.39 -3.66
C LEU A 298 4.80 -32.61 -4.14
N VAL A 299 5.66 -33.19 -3.30
CA VAL A 299 7.05 -33.53 -3.68
C VAL A 299 7.10 -34.56 -4.81
N THR A 300 6.22 -35.56 -4.79
CA THR A 300 6.11 -36.57 -5.86
C THR A 300 5.73 -35.94 -7.20
N ASN A 301 4.94 -34.87 -7.17
CA ASN A 301 4.55 -34.07 -8.33
C ASN A 301 5.60 -33.02 -8.74
N GLY A 302 6.84 -33.14 -8.23
CA GLY A 302 7.98 -32.35 -8.67
C GLY A 302 8.20 -31.04 -7.93
N TRP A 303 7.53 -30.84 -6.79
CA TRP A 303 7.79 -29.67 -5.94
C TRP A 303 9.09 -29.85 -5.15
N THR A 304 9.83 -28.75 -4.99
CA THR A 304 10.91 -28.62 -4.02
C THR A 304 10.41 -27.84 -2.82
N ILE A 305 10.21 -28.52 -1.68
CA ILE A 305 9.68 -27.92 -0.45
C ILE A 305 10.76 -27.85 0.63
N THR A 306 10.97 -26.65 1.17
CA THR A 306 11.78 -26.40 2.37
C THR A 306 10.90 -25.94 3.51
N ASP A 307 10.83 -26.72 4.59
CA ASP A 307 10.05 -26.45 5.80
C ASP A 307 10.71 -27.05 7.05
N GLY A 308 10.08 -26.88 8.22
CA GLY A 308 10.57 -27.39 9.50
C GLY A 308 10.44 -28.91 9.68
N GLY A 309 9.77 -29.61 8.76
CA GLY A 309 9.48 -31.04 8.87
C GLY A 309 8.21 -31.35 9.66
N GLN A 310 8.04 -32.64 9.99
CA GLN A 310 6.89 -33.10 10.76
C GLN A 310 7.10 -32.77 12.26
N ALA A 311 6.03 -32.30 12.92
CA ALA A 311 5.98 -32.07 14.37
C ALA A 311 6.06 -33.38 15.19
#